data_AF-A0A1E3Q0C9-F1
#
_entry.id   AF-A0A1E3Q0C9-F1
#
_cell.length_a   1.000
_cell.length_b   1.000
_cell.length_c   1.000
_cell.angle_alpha   90.00
_cell.angle_beta   90.00
_cell.angle_gamma   90.00
#
_symmetry.space_group_name_H-M   'P 1'
#
loop_
_entity.id
_entity.type
_entity.pdbx_description
1 polymer ?
#
loop_
_entity_poly.entity_id
_entity_poly.type
_entity_poly.pdbx_seq_one_letter_code
_entity_poly.pdbx_strand_id
1 'polypeptide(L)'
;MDGFAFGDNVAGRSVTCPTGKRCGIVGMGAIGKEIARRAVAFGMSVHFYTRTPLSSETLATLPVSSMIAYSSLQDLLPNCDVIVLCVPLGAHTHHILNTKSLALLPKGARVVNVGRGGLIDTEALVAALDSGHLTSAGQDVFEGEPEIQEILLDRWDVTILPHIGSATLESVVTAEDAIMRNIENVVLEGGCGITPVNCIK
;
A
#
# COMPACT_ATOMS: atom_id res chain seq x y z
N MET A 1 -11.11 -27.54 3.80
CA MET A 1 -12.38 -27.21 3.14
C MET A 1 -12.96 -26.07 3.96
N ASP A 2 -13.07 -24.82 3.47
CA ASP A 2 -14.22 -24.37 2.68
C ASP A 2 -13.93 -23.04 1.93
N GLY A 3 -12.83 -22.93 1.19
CA GLY A 3 -12.56 -21.78 0.30
C GLY A 3 -13.45 -21.71 -0.94
N PHE A 4 -14.49 -22.55 -1.04
CA PHE A 4 -15.36 -22.62 -2.19
C PHE A 4 -16.38 -21.48 -2.15
N ALA A 5 -16.57 -20.82 -3.29
CA ALA A 5 -17.56 -19.78 -3.44
C ALA A 5 -18.95 -20.39 -3.63
N PHE A 6 -19.95 -19.89 -2.91
CA PHE A 6 -21.35 -20.17 -3.18
C PHE A 6 -22.13 -18.86 -3.20
N GLY A 7 -22.61 -18.46 -4.38
CA GLY A 7 -23.28 -17.18 -4.56
C GLY A 7 -22.33 -16.00 -4.26
N ASP A 8 -22.74 -15.15 -3.32
CA ASP A 8 -21.99 -14.00 -2.84
C ASP A 8 -21.11 -14.31 -1.61
N ASN A 9 -20.91 -15.59 -1.26
CA ASN A 9 -20.17 -16.00 -0.08
C ASN A 9 -18.96 -16.88 -0.41
N VAL A 10 -17.82 -16.63 0.27
CA VAL A 10 -16.63 -17.49 0.25
C VAL A 10 -16.20 -17.71 1.70
N ALA A 11 -16.10 -18.98 2.13
CA ALA A 11 -15.70 -19.39 3.47
C ALA A 11 -16.38 -18.58 4.61
N GLY A 12 -17.69 -18.35 4.49
CA GLY A 12 -18.49 -17.63 5.48
C GLY A 12 -18.42 -16.09 5.37
N ARG A 13 -17.74 -15.53 4.37
CA ARG A 13 -17.60 -14.07 4.17
C ARG A 13 -18.24 -13.61 2.86
N SER A 14 -18.91 -12.46 2.91
CA SER A 14 -19.51 -11.86 1.71
C SER A 14 -18.46 -11.26 0.78
N VAL A 15 -18.55 -11.60 -0.51
CA VAL A 15 -17.81 -10.99 -1.61
C VAL A 15 -18.54 -9.71 -2.03
N THR A 16 -17.81 -8.61 -2.16
CA THR A 16 -18.41 -7.30 -2.39
C THR A 16 -17.62 -6.50 -3.42
N CYS A 17 -18.30 -5.75 -4.29
CA CYS A 17 -17.66 -4.95 -5.34
C CYS A 17 -16.93 -3.71 -4.77
N PRO A 18 -15.86 -3.21 -5.42
CA PRO A 18 -15.11 -2.05 -4.93
C PRO A 18 -15.91 -0.74 -5.02
N THR A 19 -16.85 -0.64 -5.95
CA THR A 19 -17.64 0.58 -6.18
C THR A 19 -18.36 1.05 -4.91
N GLY A 20 -18.27 2.34 -4.62
CA GLY A 20 -18.85 2.96 -3.42
C GLY A 20 -18.04 2.77 -2.12
N LYS A 21 -16.95 2.00 -2.15
CA LYS A 21 -16.06 1.83 -0.99
C LYS A 21 -15.03 2.96 -0.86
N ARG A 22 -14.51 3.10 0.35
CA ARG A 22 -13.45 4.04 0.72
C ARG A 22 -12.08 3.36 0.65
N CYS A 23 -11.25 3.81 -0.28
CA CYS A 23 -9.85 3.40 -0.45
C CYS A 23 -8.93 4.31 0.35
N GLY A 24 -8.45 3.83 1.49
CA GLY A 24 -7.41 4.44 2.30
C GLY A 24 -6.03 4.27 1.65
N ILE A 25 -5.26 5.34 1.50
CA ILE A 25 -3.88 5.30 0.98
C ILE A 25 -2.93 5.94 1.98
N VAL A 26 -1.96 5.16 2.46
CA VAL A 26 -0.87 5.64 3.33
C VAL A 26 0.36 5.90 2.46
N GLY A 27 0.66 7.18 2.25
CA GLY A 27 1.73 7.65 1.38
C GLY A 27 1.22 8.11 0.01
N MET A 28 1.07 9.43 -0.18
CA MET A 28 0.61 10.01 -1.45
C MET A 28 1.77 10.45 -2.35
N GLY A 29 2.75 9.54 -2.53
CA GLY A 29 3.89 9.70 -3.43
C GLY A 29 3.54 9.40 -4.89
N ALA A 30 4.54 9.09 -5.72
CA ALA A 30 4.30 8.71 -7.13
C ALA A 30 3.37 7.48 -7.24
N ILE A 31 3.65 6.42 -6.49
CA ILE A 31 2.86 5.19 -6.46
C ILE A 31 1.45 5.44 -5.92
N GLY A 32 1.33 6.13 -4.77
CA GLY A 32 0.03 6.44 -4.16
C GLY A 32 -0.89 7.26 -5.08
N LYS A 33 -0.34 8.20 -5.85
CA LYS A 33 -1.09 8.98 -6.85
C LYS A 33 -1.64 8.10 -7.97
N GLU A 34 -0.85 7.16 -8.47
CA GLU A 34 -1.31 6.20 -9.50
C GLU A 34 -2.36 5.22 -8.98
N ILE A 35 -2.24 4.78 -7.73
CA ILE A 35 -3.25 3.98 -7.04
C ILE A 35 -4.54 4.78 -6.89
N ALA A 36 -4.46 6.04 -6.46
CA ALA A 36 -5.63 6.92 -6.29
C ALA A 36 -6.42 7.08 -7.60
N ARG A 37 -5.72 7.31 -8.73
CA ARG A 37 -6.36 7.41 -10.06
C ARG A 37 -7.14 6.14 -10.42
N ARG A 38 -6.55 4.96 -10.17
CA ARG A 38 -7.18 3.66 -10.44
C ARG A 38 -8.35 3.37 -9.50
N ALA A 39 -8.21 3.69 -8.21
CA ALA A 39 -9.29 3.53 -7.23
C ALA A 39 -10.52 4.38 -7.60
N VAL A 40 -10.33 5.63 -8.00
CA VAL A 40 -11.43 6.48 -8.47
C VAL A 40 -12.07 5.90 -9.74
N ALA A 41 -11.28 5.35 -10.67
CA ALA A 41 -11.82 4.69 -11.86
C ALA A 41 -12.66 3.43 -11.53
N PHE A 42 -12.39 2.75 -10.42
CA PHE A 42 -13.23 1.67 -9.88
C PHE A 42 -14.49 2.15 -9.15
N GLY A 43 -14.72 3.47 -9.10
CA GLY A 43 -15.86 4.09 -8.41
C GLY A 43 -15.69 4.15 -6.89
N MET A 44 -14.45 4.16 -6.39
CA MET A 44 -14.14 4.32 -4.97
C MET A 44 -13.95 5.80 -4.60
N SER A 45 -14.21 6.17 -3.35
CA SER A 45 -13.68 7.41 -2.78
C SER A 45 -12.27 7.15 -2.22
N VAL A 46 -11.35 8.09 -2.42
CA VAL A 46 -9.97 7.97 -1.93
C VAL A 46 -9.82 8.78 -0.66
N HIS A 47 -9.33 8.14 0.39
CA HIS A 47 -9.01 8.74 1.67
C HIS A 47 -7.50 8.58 1.85
N PHE A 48 -6.75 9.61 2.23
CA PHE A 48 -5.30 9.46 2.28
C PHE A 48 -4.64 10.23 3.41
N TYR A 49 -3.48 9.70 3.82
CA TYR A 49 -2.56 10.35 4.74
C TYR A 49 -1.17 10.39 4.12
N THR A 50 -0.55 11.56 4.16
CA THR A 50 0.86 11.76 3.80
C THR A 50 1.47 12.72 4.80
N ARG A 51 2.72 12.44 5.22
CA ARG A 51 3.42 13.26 6.23
C ARG A 51 3.61 14.70 5.76
N THR A 52 3.97 14.87 4.50
CA THR A 52 4.14 16.19 3.87
C THR A 52 2.91 16.46 3.00
N PRO A 53 2.15 17.53 3.28
CA PRO A 53 1.00 17.90 2.46
C PRO A 53 1.39 18.07 1.00
N LEU A 54 0.48 17.70 0.10
CA LEU A 54 0.68 17.89 -1.34
C LEU A 54 0.57 19.37 -1.69
N SER A 55 1.36 19.82 -2.67
CA SER A 55 1.18 21.16 -3.23
C SER A 55 -0.18 21.27 -3.94
N SER A 56 -0.73 22.49 -4.00
CA SER A 56 -1.97 22.76 -4.72
C SER A 56 -1.88 22.35 -6.20
N GLU A 57 -0.70 22.52 -6.81
CA GLU A 57 -0.40 22.06 -8.17
C GLU A 57 -0.52 20.53 -8.29
N THR A 58 0.08 19.79 -7.37
CA THR A 58 -0.03 18.32 -7.36
C THR A 58 -1.48 17.88 -7.20
N LEU A 59 -2.23 18.51 -6.29
CA LEU A 59 -3.65 18.22 -6.07
C LEU A 59 -4.46 18.45 -7.34
N ALA A 60 -4.20 19.53 -8.09
CA ALA A 60 -4.92 19.82 -9.33
C ALA A 60 -4.77 18.73 -10.42
N THR A 61 -3.72 17.90 -10.35
CA THR A 61 -3.51 16.77 -11.28
C THR A 61 -4.26 15.49 -10.89
N LEU A 62 -4.93 15.49 -9.74
CA LEU A 62 -5.61 14.34 -9.16
C LEU A 62 -7.14 14.54 -9.21
N PRO A 63 -7.93 13.46 -9.15
CA PRO A 63 -9.40 13.54 -9.11
C PRO A 63 -9.89 14.05 -7.74
N VAL A 64 -9.64 15.33 -7.44
CA VAL A 64 -9.81 15.91 -6.09
C VAL A 64 -11.23 15.79 -5.54
N SER A 65 -12.26 15.85 -6.39
CA SER A 65 -13.67 15.73 -5.98
C SER A 65 -14.00 14.41 -5.28
N SER A 66 -13.16 13.39 -5.45
CA SER A 66 -13.32 12.06 -4.88
C SER A 66 -12.24 11.75 -3.84
N MET A 67 -11.52 12.77 -3.34
CA MET A 67 -10.37 12.61 -2.45
C MET A 67 -10.53 13.38 -1.13
N ILE A 68 -10.21 12.72 -0.01
CA ILE A 68 -10.22 13.32 1.33
C ILE A 68 -8.85 13.11 1.99
N ALA A 69 -8.20 14.21 2.39
CA ALA A 69 -6.92 14.19 3.10
C ALA A 69 -7.14 14.16 4.62
N TYR A 70 -6.30 13.40 5.33
CA TYR A 70 -6.31 13.27 6.78
C TYR A 70 -5.01 13.78 7.39
N SER A 71 -5.10 14.33 8.61
CA SER A 71 -3.96 14.87 9.37
C SER A 71 -3.09 13.80 10.01
N SER A 72 -3.65 12.62 10.28
CA SER A 72 -2.96 11.51 10.94
C SER A 72 -3.43 10.17 10.40
N LEU A 73 -2.63 9.12 10.64
CA LEU A 73 -3.03 7.74 10.36
C LEU A 73 -4.25 7.34 11.19
N GLN A 74 -4.32 7.78 12.45
CA GLN A 74 -5.41 7.46 13.37
C GLN A 74 -6.75 8.02 12.89
N ASP A 75 -6.76 9.20 12.25
CA ASP A 75 -7.97 9.79 11.67
C ASP A 75 -8.39 9.09 10.36
N LEU A 76 -7.40 8.58 9.61
CA LEU A 76 -7.63 7.88 8.35
C LEU A 76 -8.25 6.48 8.56
N LEU A 77 -7.70 5.68 9.49
CA LEU A 77 -8.03 4.25 9.62
C LEU A 77 -9.54 3.95 9.77
N PRO A 78 -10.32 4.67 10.60
CA PRO A 78 -11.77 4.45 10.71
C PRO A 78 -12.55 4.70 9.41
N ASN A 79 -11.91 5.34 8.44
CA ASN A 79 -12.49 5.76 7.16
C ASN A 79 -12.10 4.86 5.98
N CYS A 80 -11.58 3.67 6.22
CA CYS A 80 -11.03 2.80 5.17
C CYS A 80 -11.75 1.46 5.09
N ASP A 81 -12.42 1.17 3.97
CA ASP A 81 -12.93 -0.19 3.69
C ASP A 81 -11.84 -1.06 3.06
N VAL A 82 -10.86 -0.42 2.41
CA VAL A 82 -9.59 -0.99 1.97
C VAL A 82 -8.49 -0.01 2.37
N ILE A 83 -7.40 -0.47 2.99
CA ILE A 83 -6.22 0.34 3.28
C ILE A 83 -5.04 -0.16 2.45
N VAL A 84 -4.34 0.74 1.76
CA VAL A 84 -3.20 0.45 0.90
C VAL A 84 -1.96 1.15 1.44
N LEU A 85 -0.91 0.39 1.72
CA LEU A 85 0.38 0.89 2.17
C LEU A 85 1.36 1.02 1.00
N CYS A 86 1.87 2.23 0.78
CA CYS A 86 2.88 2.52 -0.23
C CYS A 86 3.88 3.59 0.25
N VAL A 87 4.20 3.55 1.55
CA VAL A 87 5.13 4.45 2.23
C VAL A 87 6.51 3.79 2.42
N PRO A 88 7.62 4.55 2.45
CA PRO A 88 8.92 4.00 2.81
C PRO A 88 8.93 3.40 4.22
N LEU A 89 9.69 2.31 4.40
CA LEU A 89 9.97 1.73 5.71
C LEU A 89 11.09 2.51 6.41
N GLY A 90 10.89 2.81 7.68
CA GLY A 90 11.84 3.46 8.58
C GLY A 90 11.35 3.40 10.01
N ALA A 91 12.07 3.99 10.95
CA ALA A 91 11.79 3.86 12.39
C ALA A 91 10.34 4.27 12.78
N HIS A 92 9.79 5.29 12.12
CA HIS A 92 8.42 5.77 12.38
C HIS A 92 7.34 5.01 11.59
N THR A 93 7.74 4.23 10.58
CA THR A 93 6.81 3.48 9.73
C THR A 93 6.86 1.97 9.95
N HIS A 94 7.80 1.48 10.75
CA HIS A 94 7.87 0.10 11.19
C HIS A 94 6.61 -0.27 11.98
N HIS A 95 5.93 -1.33 11.56
CA HIS A 95 4.67 -1.82 12.13
C HIS A 95 3.62 -0.71 12.31
N ILE A 96 3.48 0.17 11.32
CA ILE A 96 2.40 1.18 11.30
C ILE A 96 1.02 0.55 11.34
N LEU A 97 0.88 -0.65 10.78
CA LEU A 97 -0.27 -1.52 11.01
C LEU A 97 0.13 -2.64 11.99
N ASN A 98 0.00 -2.35 13.27
CA ASN A 98 0.05 -3.29 14.39
C ASN A 98 -1.36 -3.56 14.94
N THR A 99 -1.48 -4.37 16.00
CA THR A 99 -2.75 -4.75 16.64
C THR A 99 -3.65 -3.54 16.96
N LYS A 100 -3.08 -2.45 17.49
CA LYS A 100 -3.86 -1.27 17.90
C LYS A 100 -4.41 -0.53 16.69
N SER A 101 -3.59 -0.30 15.67
CA SER A 101 -4.00 0.38 14.44
C SER A 101 -4.94 -0.47 13.60
N LEU A 102 -4.73 -1.78 13.50
CA LEU A 102 -5.63 -2.67 12.77
C LEU A 102 -7.02 -2.65 13.39
N ALA A 103 -7.13 -2.62 14.73
CA ALA A 103 -8.41 -2.50 15.43
C ALA A 103 -9.18 -1.18 15.18
N LEU A 104 -8.51 -0.14 14.65
CA LEU A 104 -9.18 1.11 14.26
C LEU A 104 -9.86 1.01 12.89
N LEU A 105 -9.52 0.01 12.08
CA LEU A 105 -10.20 -0.21 10.80
C LEU A 105 -11.67 -0.63 11.06
N PRO A 106 -12.59 -0.29 10.15
CA PRO A 106 -13.92 -0.87 10.14
C PRO A 106 -13.87 -2.40 10.11
N LYS A 107 -14.79 -3.05 10.83
CA LYS A 107 -14.99 -4.49 10.70
C LYS A 107 -15.26 -4.85 9.24
N GLY A 108 -14.55 -5.85 8.74
CA GLY A 108 -14.62 -6.30 7.35
C GLY A 108 -13.72 -5.53 6.38
N ALA A 109 -12.85 -4.65 6.88
CA ALA A 109 -11.85 -3.97 6.07
C ALA A 109 -10.86 -4.96 5.42
N ARG A 110 -10.12 -4.45 4.42
CA ARG A 110 -9.06 -5.18 3.71
C ARG A 110 -7.76 -4.42 3.78
N VAL A 111 -6.65 -5.14 3.85
CA VAL A 111 -5.31 -4.56 3.91
C VAL A 111 -4.53 -4.93 2.65
N VAL A 112 -3.88 -3.97 2.01
CA VAL A 112 -3.00 -4.19 0.86
C VAL A 112 -1.63 -3.56 1.14
N ASN A 113 -0.54 -4.30 0.94
CA ASN A 113 0.81 -3.80 1.09
C ASN A 113 1.60 -3.97 -0.21
N VAL A 114 2.03 -2.83 -0.75
CA VAL A 114 2.94 -2.73 -1.91
C VAL A 114 4.18 -1.91 -1.57
N GLY A 115 4.44 -1.68 -0.27
CA GLY A 115 5.58 -0.93 0.24
C GLY A 115 6.72 -1.85 0.64
N ARG A 116 6.78 -2.18 1.93
CA ARG A 116 7.75 -3.12 2.52
C ARG A 116 7.04 -3.98 3.56
N GLY A 117 7.49 -5.21 3.75
CA GLY A 117 6.88 -6.15 4.70
C GLY A 117 6.76 -5.61 6.12
N GLY A 118 7.85 -5.05 6.67
CA GLY A 118 7.89 -4.50 8.02
C GLY A 118 6.99 -3.28 8.29
N LEU A 119 6.16 -2.85 7.34
CA LEU A 119 5.10 -1.87 7.60
C LEU A 119 3.91 -2.48 8.37
N ILE A 120 3.73 -3.80 8.27
CA ILE A 120 2.67 -4.54 8.95
C ILE A 120 3.32 -5.50 9.92
N ASP A 121 2.82 -5.54 11.15
CA ASP A 121 3.14 -6.61 12.10
C ASP A 121 2.40 -7.88 11.65
N THR A 122 3.16 -8.89 11.24
CA THR A 122 2.62 -10.11 10.63
C THR A 122 1.70 -10.86 11.59
N GLU A 123 2.06 -10.96 12.87
CA GLU A 123 1.24 -11.63 13.90
C GLU A 123 -0.07 -10.87 14.13
N ALA A 124 -0.02 -9.53 14.15
CA ALA A 124 -1.21 -8.71 14.27
C ALA A 124 -2.15 -8.86 13.06
N LEU A 125 -1.59 -8.97 11.85
CA LEU A 125 -2.36 -9.22 10.62
C LEU A 125 -3.08 -10.58 10.70
N VAL A 126 -2.36 -11.64 11.06
CA VAL A 126 -2.90 -12.99 11.20
C VAL A 126 -4.05 -13.01 12.22
N ALA A 127 -3.83 -12.44 13.40
CA ALA A 127 -4.86 -12.36 14.44
C ALA A 127 -6.11 -11.57 13.99
N ALA A 128 -5.93 -10.49 13.22
CA ALA A 128 -7.05 -9.71 12.68
C ALA A 128 -7.83 -10.47 11.59
N LEU A 129 -7.17 -11.30 10.80
CA LEU A 129 -7.81 -12.18 9.82
C LEU A 129 -8.52 -13.36 10.49
N ASP A 130 -7.92 -13.98 11.51
CA ASP A 130 -8.50 -15.09 12.27
C ASP A 130 -9.78 -14.70 13.01
N SER A 131 -9.77 -13.52 13.64
CA SER A 131 -10.96 -12.97 14.30
C SER A 131 -12.05 -12.53 13.33
N GLY A 132 -11.79 -12.50 12.02
CA GLY A 132 -12.68 -11.96 11.00
C GLY A 132 -12.86 -10.44 11.06
N HIS A 133 -12.00 -9.74 11.83
CA HIS A 133 -11.99 -8.28 11.82
C HIS A 133 -11.59 -7.75 10.43
N LEU A 134 -10.62 -8.39 9.78
CA LEU A 134 -10.31 -8.20 8.37
C LEU A 134 -10.96 -9.30 7.52
N THR A 135 -11.45 -8.91 6.34
CA THR A 135 -12.03 -9.89 5.38
C THR A 135 -10.98 -10.52 4.48
N SER A 136 -9.92 -9.80 4.14
CA SER A 136 -8.80 -10.33 3.36
C SER A 136 -7.58 -9.41 3.41
N ALA A 137 -6.42 -9.94 2.98
CA ALA A 137 -5.20 -9.19 2.80
C ALA A 137 -4.56 -9.44 1.42
N GLY A 138 -3.90 -8.43 0.85
CA GLY A 138 -3.07 -8.55 -0.35
C GLY A 138 -1.64 -8.10 -0.04
N GLN A 139 -0.66 -8.97 -0.25
CA GLN A 139 0.74 -8.71 0.08
C GLN A 139 1.61 -8.98 -1.15
N ASP A 140 2.32 -7.97 -1.63
CA ASP A 140 3.46 -8.15 -2.55
C ASP A 140 4.78 -8.24 -1.78
N VAL A 141 4.78 -7.93 -0.49
CA VAL A 141 5.97 -7.82 0.36
C VAL A 141 5.73 -8.41 1.76
N PHE A 142 6.76 -8.98 2.38
CA PHE A 142 6.70 -9.77 3.61
C PHE A 142 7.79 -9.38 4.62
N GLU A 143 7.48 -9.53 5.89
CA GLU A 143 8.48 -9.36 6.95
C GLU A 143 9.45 -10.55 6.90
N GLY A 144 10.76 -10.27 6.79
CA GLY A 144 11.78 -11.33 6.69
C GLY A 144 11.99 -11.92 5.29
N GLU A 145 11.57 -11.22 4.23
CA GLU A 145 11.83 -11.63 2.84
C GLU A 145 13.29 -12.10 2.61
N PRO A 146 13.50 -13.16 1.80
CA PRO A 146 12.53 -13.81 0.91
C PRO A 146 11.62 -14.86 1.57
N GLU A 147 11.84 -15.17 2.85
CA GLU A 147 11.02 -16.16 3.57
C GLU A 147 9.63 -15.58 3.87
N ILE A 148 8.60 -16.41 3.73
CA ILE A 148 7.20 -16.05 4.01
C ILE A 148 6.72 -16.96 5.14
N GLN A 149 6.05 -16.39 6.14
CA GLN A 149 5.43 -17.20 7.18
C GLN A 149 4.41 -18.17 6.57
N GLU A 150 4.54 -19.46 6.85
CA GLU A 150 3.70 -20.53 6.29
C GLU A 150 2.20 -20.29 6.53
N ILE A 151 1.85 -19.66 7.66
CA ILE A 151 0.47 -19.30 8.01
C ILE A 151 -0.18 -18.36 7.00
N LEU A 152 0.59 -17.56 6.25
CA LEU A 152 0.04 -16.70 5.19
C LEU A 152 -0.19 -17.47 3.89
N LEU A 153 0.58 -18.54 3.65
CA LEU A 153 0.49 -19.35 2.42
C LEU A 153 -0.71 -20.30 2.42
N ASP A 154 -1.09 -20.82 3.60
CA ASP A 154 -2.19 -21.80 3.73
C ASP A 154 -3.58 -21.16 3.90
N ARG A 155 -3.74 -19.90 3.48
CA ARG A 155 -4.96 -19.11 3.68
C ARG A 155 -5.63 -18.69 2.39
N TRP A 156 -6.94 -18.90 2.31
CA TRP A 156 -7.76 -18.48 1.17
C TRP A 156 -7.98 -16.96 1.12
N ASP A 157 -7.94 -16.28 2.28
CA ASP A 157 -8.22 -14.85 2.44
C ASP A 157 -6.98 -13.96 2.31
N VAL A 158 -5.84 -14.53 1.88
CA VAL A 158 -4.60 -13.80 1.63
C VAL A 158 -4.16 -14.00 0.18
N THR A 159 -3.98 -12.90 -0.55
CA THR A 159 -3.38 -12.91 -1.90
C THR A 159 -1.91 -12.52 -1.79
N ILE A 160 -1.03 -13.35 -2.33
CA ILE A 160 0.43 -13.20 -2.21
C ILE A 160 1.06 -13.09 -3.59
N LEU A 161 1.97 -12.13 -3.74
CA LEU A 161 2.85 -11.98 -4.89
C LEU A 161 4.32 -11.91 -4.41
N PRO A 162 5.29 -12.44 -5.18
CA PRO A 162 6.68 -12.54 -4.73
C PRO A 162 7.49 -11.28 -5.04
N HIS A 163 7.09 -10.13 -4.50
CA HIS A 163 7.76 -8.83 -4.66
C HIS A 163 7.98 -8.43 -6.13
N ILE A 164 6.89 -8.45 -6.90
CA ILE A 164 6.93 -8.20 -8.35
C ILE A 164 6.36 -6.85 -8.76
N GLY A 165 6.04 -5.96 -7.81
CA GLY A 165 5.41 -4.67 -8.08
C GLY A 165 6.13 -3.78 -9.11
N SER A 166 7.46 -3.89 -9.22
CA SER A 166 8.28 -3.19 -10.23
C SER A 166 8.95 -4.12 -11.24
N ALA A 167 8.60 -5.41 -11.26
CA ALA A 167 9.28 -6.43 -12.06
C ALA A 167 8.77 -6.48 -13.51
N THR A 168 8.70 -5.33 -14.18
CA THR A 168 8.45 -5.23 -15.62
C THR A 168 9.73 -4.87 -16.35
N LEU A 169 9.85 -5.29 -17.61
CA LEU A 169 11.01 -4.99 -18.45
C LEU A 169 11.22 -3.47 -18.56
N GLU A 170 10.14 -2.73 -18.78
CA GLU A 170 10.16 -1.27 -18.93
C GLU A 170 10.61 -0.56 -17.65
N SER A 171 10.16 -1.03 -16.48
CA SER A 171 10.59 -0.46 -15.19
C SER A 171 12.07 -0.73 -14.93
N VAL A 172 12.55 -1.94 -15.24
CA VAL A 172 13.98 -2.29 -15.10
C VAL A 172 14.83 -1.43 -16.03
N VAL A 173 14.49 -1.34 -17.32
CA VAL A 173 15.23 -0.52 -18.29
C VAL A 173 15.22 0.97 -17.91
N THR A 174 14.09 1.49 -17.44
CA THR A 174 14.01 2.88 -16.98
C THR A 174 14.90 3.12 -15.76
N ALA A 175 14.96 2.16 -14.83
CA ALA A 175 15.83 2.25 -13.66
C ALA A 175 17.31 2.19 -14.05
N GLU A 176 17.69 1.30 -14.98
CA GLU A 176 19.05 1.20 -15.50
C GLU A 176 19.50 2.51 -16.17
N ASP A 177 18.67 3.11 -17.04
CA ASP A 177 18.96 4.42 -17.63
C ASP A 177 19.14 5.49 -16.55
N ALA A 178 18.22 5.58 -15.59
CA ALA A 178 18.30 6.55 -14.51
C ALA A 178 19.58 6.39 -13.67
N ILE A 179 20.01 5.14 -13.41
CA ILE A 179 21.26 4.84 -12.68
C ILE A 179 22.47 5.32 -13.49
N MET A 180 22.54 4.95 -14.77
CA MET A 180 23.67 5.34 -15.63
C MET A 180 23.79 6.85 -15.75
N ARG A 181 22.67 7.56 -15.95
CA ARG A 181 22.66 9.03 -16.02
C ARG A 181 23.05 9.69 -14.70
N ASN A 182 22.67 9.09 -13.56
CA ASN A 182 23.14 9.56 -12.25
C ASN A 182 24.67 9.42 -12.12
N ILE A 183 25.23 8.28 -12.54
CA ILE A 183 26.66 8.01 -12.48
C ILE A 183 27.42 9.00 -13.37
N GLU A 184 26.98 9.21 -14.61
CA GLU A 184 27.58 10.17 -15.54
C GLU A 184 27.57 11.59 -14.95
N ASN A 185 26.43 12.02 -14.42
CA ASN A 185 26.31 13.36 -13.83
C ASN A 185 27.29 13.57 -12.67
N VAL A 186 27.45 12.60 -11.78
CA VAL A 186 28.36 12.73 -10.62
C VAL A 186 29.82 12.60 -11.03
N VAL A 187 30.15 11.56 -11.81
CA VAL A 187 31.54 11.16 -12.05
C VAL A 187 32.19 11.98 -13.18
N LEU A 188 31.44 12.32 -14.22
CA LEU A 188 31.97 12.97 -15.41
C LEU A 188 31.68 14.47 -15.44
N GLU A 189 30.51 14.89 -14.97
CA GLU A 189 30.07 16.29 -15.03
C GLU A 189 30.33 17.06 -13.73
N GLY A 190 30.68 16.37 -12.64
CA GLY A 190 30.86 16.98 -11.31
C GLY A 190 29.56 17.47 -10.68
N GLY A 191 28.41 16.95 -11.11
CA GLY A 191 27.10 17.23 -10.54
C GLY A 191 26.82 16.50 -9.23
N CYS A 192 25.66 16.78 -8.63
CA CYS A 192 25.23 16.20 -7.35
C CYS A 192 24.29 14.99 -7.49
N GLY A 193 24.11 14.48 -8.71
CA GLY A 193 23.14 13.44 -9.05
C GLY A 193 21.79 14.04 -9.49
N ILE A 194 21.13 13.34 -10.42
CA ILE A 194 19.81 13.69 -10.99
C ILE A 194 18.68 13.33 -10.02
N THR A 195 18.82 12.21 -9.30
CA THR A 195 17.83 11.71 -8.32
C THR A 195 18.44 11.56 -6.91
N PRO A 196 18.90 12.64 -6.27
CA PRO A 196 19.54 12.56 -4.95
C PRO A 196 18.53 12.15 -3.86
N VAL A 197 18.91 11.16 -3.04
CA VAL A 197 18.09 10.67 -1.91
C VAL A 197 18.17 11.61 -0.70
N ASN A 198 19.35 12.19 -0.47
CA ASN A 198 19.58 13.26 0.49
C ASN A 198 20.21 14.43 -0.27
N CYS A 199 19.75 15.65 -0.03
CA CYS A 199 20.45 16.83 -0.54
C CYS A 199 21.84 16.86 0.09
N ILE A 200 22.88 16.59 -0.70
CA ILE A 200 24.25 16.90 -0.30
C ILE A 200 24.33 18.44 -0.40
N LYS A 201 24.30 19.11 0.75
CA LYS A 201 24.62 20.53 0.84
C LYS A 201 26.12 20.73 0.73
#